data_AF-A0A2H0GRE6-F1
#
_entry.id   AF-A0A2H0GRE6-F1
#
_cell.length_a   1.000
_cell.length_b   1.000
_cell.length_c   1.000
_cell.angle_alpha   90.00
_cell.angle_beta   90.00
_cell.angle_gamma   90.00
#
_symmetry.space_group_name_H-M   'P 1'
#
loop_
_entity.id
_entity.type
_entity.pdbx_description
1 polymer ?
#
loop_
_entity_poly.entity_id
_entity_poly.type
_entity_poly.pdbx_seq_one_letter_code
_entity_poly.pdbx_strand_id
1 'polypeptide(L)'
;MLKGKSMNNDWSTRNGWTETTLGEGASNIAYGFTESATLEKIGPKFLRITDIQNDFIDWNSVPYCPISEREHKKYKLEIGDVVIARTGNSTG
;
A
#
# COMPACT_ATOMS: atom_id res chain seq x y z
N MET A 1 15.14 -8.34 35.18
CA MET A 1 13.96 -8.96 34.56
C MET A 1 12.74 -8.08 34.86
N LEU A 2 12.51 -7.06 34.03
CA LEU A 2 11.35 -6.17 34.18
C LEU A 2 10.27 -6.68 33.24
N LYS A 3 9.21 -7.28 33.80
CA LYS A 3 8.01 -7.61 33.04
C LYS A 3 7.34 -6.29 32.67
N GLY A 4 7.42 -5.91 31.39
CA GLY A 4 6.70 -4.76 30.85
C GLY A 4 5.21 -4.91 31.13
N LYS A 5 4.61 -3.90 31.75
CA LYS A 5 3.16 -3.81 31.92
C LYS A 5 2.50 -3.81 30.55
N SER A 6 1.64 -4.79 30.29
CA SER A 6 0.68 -4.75 29.19
C SER A 6 -0.21 -3.52 29.39
N MET A 7 -0.10 -2.53 28.51
CA MET A 7 -1.12 -1.48 28.40
C MET A 7 -2.31 -2.11 27.67
N ASN A 8 -3.33 -2.51 28.44
CA ASN A 8 -4.61 -2.89 27.88
C ASN A 8 -5.29 -1.64 27.35
N ASN A 9 -5.10 -1.31 26.07
CA ASN A 9 -5.97 -0.37 25.38
C ASN A 9 -7.24 -1.12 24.99
N ASP A 10 -8.19 -1.17 25.90
CA ASP A 10 -9.52 -1.70 25.64
C ASP A 10 -10.33 -0.69 24.80
N TRP A 11 -10.11 -0.73 23.48
CA TRP A 11 -10.83 0.08 22.51
C TRP A 11 -12.32 -0.28 22.41
N SER A 12 -12.77 -1.37 23.04
CA SER A 12 -14.17 -1.83 23.02
C SER A 12 -15.15 -0.87 23.72
N THR A 13 -14.64 0.14 24.43
CA THR A 13 -15.44 1.10 25.20
C THR A 13 -15.93 2.32 24.40
N ARG A 14 -15.61 2.44 23.10
CA ARG A 14 -16.24 3.46 22.23
C ARG A 14 -17.57 2.93 21.70
N ASN A 15 -18.68 3.36 22.30
CA ASN A 15 -20.04 3.04 21.84
C ASN A 15 -20.16 3.18 20.31
N GLY A 16 -20.46 2.06 19.63
CA GLY A 16 -20.73 2.01 18.18
C GLY A 16 -19.56 1.59 17.28
N TRP A 17 -18.35 1.34 17.81
CA TRP A 17 -17.25 0.77 17.05
C TRP A 17 -17.17 -0.76 17.22
N THR A 18 -16.81 -1.46 16.16
CA THR A 18 -16.59 -2.91 16.18
C THR A 18 -15.16 -3.20 15.74
N GLU A 19 -14.48 -4.07 16.48
CA GLU A 19 -13.17 -4.57 16.11
C GLU A 19 -13.31 -5.52 14.90
N THR A 20 -12.46 -5.34 13.90
CA THR A 20 -12.46 -6.12 12.66
C THR A 20 -11.04 -6.19 12.09
N THR A 21 -10.80 -7.11 11.16
CA THR A 21 -9.52 -7.19 10.46
C THR A 21 -9.54 -6.40 9.15
N LEU A 22 -8.37 -6.01 8.64
CA LEU A 22 -8.29 -5.42 7.29
C LEU A 22 -8.85 -6.37 6.22
N GLY A 23 -8.74 -7.68 6.42
CA GLY A 23 -9.30 -8.69 5.52
C GLY A 23 -10.82 -8.67 5.46
N GLU A 24 -11.49 -8.28 6.53
CA GLU A 24 -12.95 -8.15 6.60
C GLU A 24 -13.44 -6.79 6.11
N GLY A 25 -12.65 -5.73 6.30
CA GLY A 25 -13.00 -4.37 5.90
C GLY A 25 -12.59 -3.98 4.47
N ALA A 26 -11.66 -4.71 3.84
CA ALA A 26 -11.18 -4.41 2.49
C ALA A 26 -11.90 -5.24 1.41
N SER A 27 -12.24 -4.60 0.29
CA SER A 27 -12.84 -5.28 -0.87
C SER A 27 -11.85 -6.19 -1.62
N ASN A 28 -10.55 -5.86 -1.56
CA ASN A 28 -9.46 -6.62 -2.15
C ASN A 28 -8.16 -6.32 -1.40
N ILE A 29 -7.33 -7.35 -1.20
CA ILE A 29 -5.97 -7.20 -0.68
C ILE A 29 -5.00 -7.83 -1.69
N ALA A 30 -4.18 -6.99 -2.30
CA ALA A 30 -3.18 -7.39 -3.29
C ALA A 30 -1.77 -7.01 -2.85
N TYR A 31 -0.80 -7.84 -3.21
CA TYR A 31 0.62 -7.63 -2.90
C TYR A 31 1.35 -6.72 -3.92
N GLY A 32 0.61 -6.16 -4.88
CA GLY A 32 1.16 -5.42 -6.01
C GLY A 32 1.69 -6.33 -7.13
N PHE A 33 2.33 -5.68 -8.11
CA PHE A 33 2.93 -6.30 -9.28
C PHE A 33 4.45 -6.18 -9.21
N THR A 34 5.18 -7.26 -9.53
CA THR A 34 6.64 -7.27 -9.55
C THR A 34 7.13 -7.19 -10.99
N GLU A 35 7.78 -6.11 -11.34
CA GLU A 35 8.39 -5.89 -12.65
C GLU A 35 9.51 -4.85 -12.54
N SER A 36 10.40 -4.80 -13.52
CA SER A 36 11.40 -3.75 -13.66
C SER A 36 10.77 -2.45 -14.14
N ALA A 37 11.18 -1.34 -13.52
CA ALA A 37 10.78 -0.02 -13.96
C ALA A 37 11.66 0.48 -15.12
N THR A 38 11.07 1.26 -16.02
CA THR A 38 11.77 1.94 -17.10
C THR A 38 11.25 3.36 -17.29
N LEU A 39 12.09 4.26 -17.78
CA LEU A 39 11.66 5.61 -18.16
C LEU A 39 10.99 5.64 -19.55
N GLU A 40 11.16 4.57 -20.34
CA GLU A 40 10.49 4.43 -21.62
C GLU A 40 8.99 4.15 -21.43
N LYS A 41 8.14 4.78 -22.24
CA LYS A 41 6.68 4.69 -22.11
C LYS A 41 6.11 3.40 -22.71
N ILE A 42 6.52 2.25 -22.18
CA ILE A 42 6.17 0.92 -22.70
C ILE A 42 4.93 0.29 -22.02
N GLY A 43 4.18 1.06 -21.24
CA GLY A 43 3.01 0.60 -20.49
C GLY A 43 2.47 1.67 -19.55
N PRO A 44 1.73 1.31 -18.49
CA PRO A 44 1.24 2.25 -17.49
C PRO A 44 2.37 2.72 -16.57
N LYS A 45 2.07 3.76 -15.77
CA LYS A 45 2.96 4.18 -14.69
C LYS A 45 3.03 3.09 -13.61
N PHE A 46 4.23 2.85 -13.11
CA PHE A 46 4.54 1.81 -12.14
C PHE A 46 4.96 2.44 -10.82
N LEU A 47 3.99 2.62 -9.92
CA LEU A 47 4.20 3.21 -8.59
C LEU A 47 5.01 2.26 -7.71
N ARG A 48 6.19 2.70 -7.25
CA ARG A 48 7.05 1.96 -6.33
C ARG A 48 7.09 2.63 -4.96
N ILE A 49 7.56 1.88 -3.96
CA ILE A 49 7.73 2.40 -2.59
C ILE A 49 8.57 3.69 -2.56
N THR A 50 9.63 3.76 -3.37
CA THR A 50 10.51 4.95 -3.46
C THR A 50 9.87 6.18 -4.07
N ASP A 51 8.76 6.01 -4.79
CA ASP A 51 8.04 7.09 -5.45
C ASP A 51 7.02 7.76 -4.49
N ILE A 52 6.82 7.19 -3.30
CA ILE A 52 6.01 7.74 -2.21
C ILE A 52 6.97 8.44 -1.25
N GLN A 53 6.97 9.78 -1.25
CA GLN A 53 7.87 10.58 -0.43
C GLN A 53 7.12 11.70 0.29
N ASN A 54 7.40 11.88 1.59
CA ASN A 54 6.80 12.94 2.41
C ASN A 54 5.27 13.01 2.28
N ASP A 55 4.60 11.86 2.26
CA ASP A 55 3.14 11.72 2.07
C ASP A 55 2.58 12.16 0.70
N PHE A 56 3.45 12.42 -0.28
CA PHE A 56 3.06 12.80 -1.65
C PHE A 56 3.67 11.88 -2.70
N ILE A 57 3.04 11.89 -3.89
CA ILE A 57 3.53 11.21 -5.09
C ILE A 57 3.69 12.27 -6.17
N ASP A 58 4.92 12.48 -6.65
CA ASP A 58 5.14 13.21 -7.89
C ASP A 58 4.95 12.27 -9.08
N TRP A 59 3.72 12.25 -9.61
CA TRP A 59 3.36 11.41 -10.73
C TRP A 59 4.26 11.63 -11.96
N ASN A 60 4.88 12.79 -12.14
CA ASN A 60 5.77 13.03 -13.29
C ASN A 60 7.05 12.21 -13.23
N SER A 61 7.52 11.89 -12.02
CA SER A 61 8.73 11.09 -11.80
C SER A 61 8.47 9.58 -11.79
N VAL A 62 7.20 9.15 -11.64
CA VAL A 62 6.84 7.74 -11.61
C VAL A 62 7.14 7.09 -12.98
N PRO A 63 7.97 6.03 -13.00
CA PRO A 63 8.38 5.35 -14.24
C PRO A 63 7.25 4.49 -14.81
N TYR A 64 7.54 3.75 -15.88
CA TYR A 64 6.62 2.82 -16.53
C TYR A 64 7.08 1.38 -16.35
N CYS A 65 6.20 0.42 -16.64
CA CYS A 65 6.56 -1.00 -16.75
C CYS A 65 5.80 -1.68 -17.89
N PRO A 66 6.34 -2.75 -18.49
CA PRO A 66 5.58 -3.60 -19.38
C PRO A 66 4.58 -4.42 -18.55
N ILE A 67 3.36 -4.56 -19.05
CA ILE A 67 2.33 -5.37 -18.37
C ILE A 67 1.29 -5.85 -19.38
N SER A 68 0.76 -7.06 -19.19
CA SER A 68 -0.36 -7.55 -20.00
C SER A 68 -1.67 -6.88 -19.59
N GLU A 69 -2.66 -6.82 -20.48
CA GLU A 69 -3.99 -6.26 -20.14
C GLU A 69 -4.65 -6.97 -18.96
N ARG A 70 -4.44 -8.28 -18.83
CA ARG A 70 -5.01 -9.08 -17.75
C ARG A 70 -4.40 -8.72 -16.39
N GLU A 71 -3.08 -8.66 -16.31
CA GLU A 71 -2.39 -8.26 -15.08
C GLU A 71 -2.67 -6.79 -14.75
N HIS A 72 -2.75 -5.92 -15.77
CA HIS A 72 -3.12 -4.52 -15.58
C HIS A 72 -4.49 -4.37 -14.95
N LYS A 73 -5.51 -5.09 -15.44
CA LYS A 73 -6.85 -5.10 -14.81
C LYS A 73 -6.84 -5.60 -13.36
N LYS A 74 -5.91 -6.49 -13.02
CA LYS A 74 -5.78 -7.07 -11.68
C LYS A 74 -5.07 -6.16 -10.67
N TYR A 75 -4.06 -5.41 -11.12
CA TYR A 75 -3.17 -4.64 -10.23
C TYR A 75 -3.25 -3.13 -10.40
N LYS A 76 -4.04 -2.63 -11.35
CA LYS A 76 -4.26 -1.18 -11.46
C LYS A 76 -4.81 -0.64 -10.15
N LEU A 77 -4.30 0.51 -9.76
CA LEU A 77 -4.84 1.28 -8.64
C LEU A 77 -6.02 2.10 -9.11
N GLU A 78 -7.06 2.14 -8.29
CA GLU A 78 -8.21 3.02 -8.46
C GLU A 78 -8.17 4.16 -7.44
N ILE A 79 -8.89 5.23 -7.74
CA ILE A 79 -9.04 6.34 -6.79
C ILE A 79 -9.75 5.79 -5.53
N GLY A 80 -9.10 5.97 -4.38
CA GLY A 80 -9.59 5.48 -3.09
C GLY A 80 -8.86 4.23 -2.59
N ASP A 81 -8.03 3.59 -3.41
CA ASP A 81 -7.18 2.49 -2.95
C ASP A 81 -6.15 2.96 -1.92
N VAL A 82 -5.92 2.12 -0.91
CA VAL A 82 -4.91 2.35 0.13
C VAL A 82 -3.70 1.46 -0.14
N VAL A 83 -2.55 2.08 -0.33
CA VAL A 83 -1.26 1.38 -0.53
C VAL A 83 -0.45 1.37 0.76
N ILE A 84 0.15 0.22 1.09
CA ILE A 84 0.96 0.04 2.30
C ILE A 84 2.35 -0.46 1.89
N ALA A 85 3.40 0.31 2.20
CA ALA A 85 4.78 -0.11 2.02
C ALA A 85 5.16 -1.11 3.13
N ARG A 86 5.55 -2.33 2.75
CA ARG A 86 5.90 -3.40 3.71
C ARG A 86 7.38 -3.45 4.10
N THR A 87 8.26 -2.97 3.23
CA THR A 87 9.72 -2.94 3.43
C THR A 87 10.29 -1.74 2.69
N GLY A 88 11.37 -1.13 3.19
CA GLY A 88 12.03 -0.04 2.49
C GLY A 88 11.56 1.38 2.82
N ASN A 89 10.69 1.58 3.81
CA ASN A 89 10.51 2.90 4.44
C ASN A 89 11.30 2.94 5.76
N SER A 90 12.62 3.09 5.66
CA SER A 90 13.50 3.28 6.82
C SER A 90 13.73 4.76 7.05
N THR A 91 12.78 5.41 7.72
CA THR A 91 13.05 6.46 8.70
C THR A 91 12.06 6.25 9.84
N GLY A 92 12.58 5.97 11.03
CA GLY A 92 11.81 5.94 12.28
C GLY A 92 11.43 7.32 12.77
#